data_AF-A0A914DIL3-F1
#
_entry.id   AF-A0A914DIL3-F1
#
_cell.length_a   1.000
_cell.length_b   1.000
_cell.length_c   1.000
_cell.angle_alpha   90.00
_cell.angle_beta   90.00
_cell.angle_gamma   90.00
#
_symmetry.space_group_name_H-M   'P 1'
#
loop_
_entity.id
_entity.type
_entity.pdbx_description
1 polymer ?
#
loop_
_entity_poly.entity_id
_entity_poly.type
_entity_poly.pdbx_seq_one_letter_code
_entity_poly.pdbx_strand_id
1 'polypeptide(L)' 'MSLEIDPSEGVFNVSGERKTFTIINVTKGRLAFKVKTSDVDLYRAKPVYGFVVPQEKIKLIIQRMEG' A
#
# COMPACT_ATOMS: atom_id res chain seq x y z
N MET A 1 5.91 -11.02 -12.70
CA MET A 1 5.41 -10.02 -11.74
C MET A 1 6.61 -9.34 -11.10
N SER A 2 6.69 -8.01 -11.17
CA SER A 2 7.86 -7.24 -10.72
C SER A 2 7.71 -6.69 -9.29
N LEU A 3 6.50 -6.59 -8.77
CA LEU A 3 6.18 -6.13 -7.43
C LEU A 3 4.99 -6.94 -6.91
N GLU A 4 5.09 -7.41 -5.68
CA GLU A 4 4.02 -8.17 -5.01
C GLU A 4 3.46 -7.34 -3.84
N ILE A 5 2.16 -7.51 -3.55
CA ILE A 5 1.46 -6.83 -2.46
C ILE A 5 0.73 -7.89 -1.63
N ASP A 6 1.00 -7.91 -0.32
CA ASP A 6 0.41 -8.87 0.62
C ASP A 6 -0.16 -8.15 1.86
N PRO A 7 -1.46 -8.25 2.16
CA PRO A 7 -2.50 -8.93 1.36
C PRO A 7 -2.83 -8.19 0.05
N SER A 8 -3.35 -8.88 -0.97
CA SER A 8 -3.72 -8.22 -2.25
C SER A 8 -4.99 -7.39 -2.15
N GLU A 9 -5.84 -7.67 -1.16
CA GLU A 9 -7.11 -7.01 -0.91
C GLU A 9 -7.30 -6.77 0.59
N GLY A 10 -8.10 -5.76 0.94
CA GLY A 10 -8.47 -5.49 2.32
C GLY A 10 -9.91 -5.04 2.42
N VAL A 11 -10.67 -5.72 3.27
CA VAL A 11 -12.03 -5.31 3.66
C VAL A 11 -11.91 -4.27 4.77
N PHE A 12 -12.58 -3.11 4.68
CA PHE A 12 -12.52 -2.08 5.72
C PHE A 12 -13.88 -1.88 6.36
N ASN A 13 -13.93 -1.69 7.67
CA ASN A 13 -15.16 -1.28 8.34
C ASN A 13 -15.54 0.17 8.04
N VAL A 14 -16.84 0.43 7.91
CA VAL A 14 -17.40 1.77 7.61
C VAL A 14 -17.12 2.76 8.76
N SER A 15 -17.04 2.27 10.00
CA SER A 15 -16.67 3.06 11.19
C SER A 15 -15.20 3.50 11.25
N GLY A 16 -14.44 3.32 10.17
CA GLY A 16 -13.03 3.64 10.10
C GLY A 16 -12.14 2.52 10.62
N GLU A 17 -11.19 2.10 9.78
CA GLU A 17 -10.25 1.03 10.08
C GLU A 17 -8.91 1.30 9.40
N ARG A 18 -7.82 0.92 10.05
CA ARG A 18 -6.47 0.99 9.47
C ARG A 18 -5.96 -0.41 9.18
N LYS A 19 -5.55 -0.65 7.94
CA LYS A 19 -4.90 -1.89 7.50
C LYS A 19 -3.50 -1.64 6.98
N THR A 20 -2.67 -2.67 7.13
CA THR A 20 -1.28 -2.67 6.67
C THR A 20 -1.13 -3.68 5.56
N PHE A 21 -0.52 -3.24 4.48
CA PHE A 21 -0.18 -3.96 3.27
C PHE A 21 1.33 -3.98 3.14
N THR A 22 1.88 -5.06 2.61
CA THR A 22 3.33 -5.22 2.44
C THR A 22 3.63 -5.25 0.96
N ILE A 23 4.40 -4.26 0.51
CA ILE A 23 4.92 -4.19 -0.85
C ILE A 23 6.28 -4.90 -0.87
N ILE A 24 6.42 -5.92 -1.72
CA ILE A 24 7.62 -6.76 -1.80
C ILE A 24 8.24 -6.60 -3.19
N ASN A 25 9.52 -6.22 -3.24
CA ASN A 25 10.27 -6.20 -4.48
C ASN A 25 11.00 -7.53 -4.69
N VAL A 26 10.44 -8.38 -5.55
CA VAL A 26 11.02 -9.69 -5.92
C VAL A 26 12.08 -9.60 -7.03
N THR A 27 12.34 -8.40 -7.54
CA THR A 27 13.31 -8.19 -8.64
C THR A 27 14.71 -7.89 -8.11
N LYS A 28 15.69 -7.91 -9.01
CA LYS A 28 17.09 -7.56 -8.74
C LYS A 28 17.39 -6.06 -8.88
N GLY A 29 16.40 -5.25 -9.27
CA GLY A 29 16.54 -3.80 -9.49
C GLY A 29 15.80 -2.98 -8.43
N ARG A 30 16.28 -1.76 -8.15
CA ARG A 30 15.55 -0.81 -7.30
C ARG A 30 14.32 -0.31 -8.06
N LEU A 31 13.15 -0.47 -7.46
CA LEU A 31 11.89 -0.01 -8.04
C LEU A 31 11.36 1.20 -7.28
N ALA A 32 10.64 2.06 -7.99
CA ALA A 32 9.86 3.14 -7.40
C ALA A 32 8.37 2.81 -7.54
N PHE A 33 7.58 3.18 -6.54
CA PHE A 33 6.12 3.02 -6.59
C PHE A 33 5.41 4.35 -6.33
N LYS A 34 4.21 4.46 -6.89
CA LYS A 34 3.26 5.55 -6.66
C LYS A 34 1.89 4.94 -6.39
N VAL A 35 1.33 5.24 -5.22
CA VAL A 35 -0.04 4.87 -4.85
C VAL A 35 -0.99 5.93 -5.36
N LYS A 36 -2.03 5.52 -6.07
CA LYS A 36 -3.15 6.38 -6.47
C LYS A 36 -4.39 5.89 -5.72
N THR A 37 -5.09 6.81 -5.07
CA THR A 37 -6.30 6.51 -4.32
C THR A 37 -7.50 7.01 -5.12
N SER A 38 -8.47 6.13 -5.36
CA SER A 38 -9.68 6.48 -6.12
C SER A 38 -10.61 7.41 -5.35
N ASP A 39 -10.68 7.24 -4.02
CA ASP A 39 -11.50 8.03 -3.12
C ASP A 39 -10.63 8.55 -1.97
N VAL A 40 -10.25 9.82 -2.07
CA VAL A 40 -9.35 10.50 -1.14
C VAL A 40 -10.06 11.02 0.11
N ASP A 41 -11.39 11.12 0.06
CA ASP A 41 -12.20 11.56 1.20
C ASP A 41 -12.34 10.42 2.20
N LEU A 42 -12.55 9.21 1.68
CA LEU A 42 -12.76 8.03 2.50
C LEU A 42 -11.50 7.21 2.77
N TYR A 43 -10.45 7.28 1.94
CA TYR A 43 -9.23 6.50 2.16
C TYR A 43 -7.97 7.35 2.16
N ARG A 44 -7.10 7.09 3.14
CA ARG A 44 -5.77 7.70 3.26
C ARG A 44 -4.69 6.63 3.18
N ALA A 45 -3.85 6.70 2.15
CA ALA A 45 -2.71 5.81 1.98
C ALA A 45 -1.40 6.50 2.42
N LYS A 46 -0.54 5.78 3.14
CA LYS A 46 0.80 6.23 3.53
C LYS A 46 1.79 5.06 3.49
N PRO A 47 2.96 5.18 2.82
CA PRO A 47 3.41 6.31 2.00
C PRO A 47 2.78 6.33 0.60
N VAL A 48 2.67 7.51 -0.03
CA VAL A 48 2.11 7.66 -1.40
C VAL A 48 3.18 7.37 -2.47
N TYR A 49 4.44 7.67 -2.17
CA TYR A 49 5.58 7.39 -3.04
C TYR A 49 6.71 6.79 -2.22
N GLY A 50 7.52 5.97 -2.86
CA GLY A 50 8.70 5.41 -2.24
C GLY A 50 9.53 4.60 -3.21
N PHE A 51 10.67 4.15 -2.70
CA PHE A 51 11.52 3.20 -3.38
C PHE A 51 11.54 1.89 -2.60
N VAL A 52 11.61 0.77 -3.31
CA VAL A 52 11.80 -0.56 -2.72
C VAL A 52 13.08 -1.13 -3.32
N VAL A 53 14.09 -1.35 -2.48
CA VAL A 53 15.37 -1.96 -2.88
C VAL A 53 15.13 -3.45 -3.21
N PRO A 54 15.99 -4.12 -4.01
CA PRO A 54 15.84 -5.55 -4.27
C PRO A 54 15.69 -6.37 -2.99
N GLN A 55 14.72 -7.29 -2.97
CA GLN A 55 14.38 -8.16 -1.83
C GLN A 55 13.88 -7.44 -0.57
N GLU A 56 13.65 -6.13 -0.64
CA GLU A 56 13.11 -5.35 0.47
C GLU A 56 11.58 -5.41 0.52
N LYS A 57 11.05 -5.21 1.72
CA LYS A 57 9.62 -5.12 2.00
C LYS A 57 9.29 -3.77 2.60
N ILE A 58 8.32 -3.06 2.02
CA ILE A 58 7.81 -1.79 2.54
C ILE A 58 6.39 -1.97 3.06
N LYS A 59 6.07 -1.30 4.18
CA LYS A 59 4.72 -1.27 4.72
C LYS A 59 3.94 -0.10 4.12
N LEU A 60 2.86 -0.41 3.43
CA LEU A 60 1.82 0.52 3.00
C LEU A 60 0.66 0.46 3.99
N ILE A 61 0.35 1.58 4.60
CA ILE A 61 -0.77 1.72 5.52
C ILE A 61 -1.92 2.38 4.75
N ILE A 62 -3.10 1.76 4.79
CA ILE A 62 -4.33 2.34 4.28
C ILE A 62 -5.28 2.53 5.46
N GLN A 63 -5.76 3.74 5.65
CA GLN A 63 -6.73 4.11 6.67
C GLN A 63 -8.04 4.49 5.99
N ARG A 64 -9.11 3.77 6.31
CA ARG A 64 -10.49 4.15 6.00
C ARG A 64 -10.94 5.20 7.01
N MET A 65 -11.51 6.29 6.52
CA MET A 65 -12.18 7.32 7.31
C MET A 65 -13.66 6.93 7.50
N GLU A 66 -14.26 7.42 8.58
CA GLU A 66 -15.70 7.33 8.78
C GLU A 66 -16.43 8.13 7.69
N GLY A 67 -17.36 7.48 7.00
CA GLY A 67 -18.14 8.06 5.91
C GLY A 67 -18.87 7.02 5.09
#